data_AF-A0A8T3SR97-F1
#
_entry.id   AF-A0A8T3SR97-F1
#
_cell.length_a   1.000
_cell.length_b   1.000
_cell.length_c   1.000
_cell.angle_alpha   90.00
_cell.angle_beta   90.00
_cell.angle_gamma   90.00
#
_symmetry.space_group_name_H-M   'P 1'
#
loop_
_entity.id
_entity.type
_entity.pdbx_description
1 polymer ?
#
loop_
_entity_poly.entity_id
_entity_poly.type
_entity_poly.pdbx_seq_one_letter_code
_entity_poly.pdbx_strand_id
1 'polypeptide(L)'
;MLPVIWAVFTVCMVGGFITIAAYWLDVQDRPDLTVRQRIGWSLGIVLFPIVIPAYALLGGPGWPRPLLVGAFLPAVALAMAGGLATGFLS
;
A
#
# COMPACT_ATOMS: atom_id res chain seq x y z
N MET A 1 -4.40 -11.95 23.64
CA MET A 1 -4.54 -10.92 22.59
C MET A 1 -3.38 -10.97 21.60
N LEU A 2 -2.13 -11.13 22.06
CA LEU A 2 -0.92 -11.18 21.21
C LEU A 2 -1.02 -12.10 19.97
N PRO A 3 -1.54 -13.35 20.03
CA PRO A 3 -1.66 -14.19 18.83
C PRO A 3 -2.57 -13.62 17.74
N VAL A 4 -3.64 -12.91 18.15
CA VAL A 4 -4.58 -12.26 17.23
C VAL A 4 -3.93 -11.02 16.59
N ILE A 5 -3.20 -10.23 17.39
CA ILE A 5 -2.46 -9.06 16.90
C ILE A 5 -1.43 -9.48 15.83
N TRP A 6 -0.71 -10.58 16.07
CA TRP A 6 0.22 -11.14 15.10
C TRP A 6 -0.48 -11.60 13.82
N ALA A 7 -1.60 -12.32 13.93
CA ALA A 7 -2.35 -12.75 12.76
C ALA A 7 -2.81 -11.55 11.91
N VAL A 8 -3.36 -10.52 12.54
CA VAL A 8 -3.78 -9.28 11.86
C VAL A 8 -2.58 -8.59 11.23
N PHE A 9 -1.46 -8.46 11.94
CA PHE A 9 -0.23 -7.87 11.43
C PHE A 9 0.26 -8.60 10.17
N THR A 10 0.33 -9.93 10.21
CA THR A 10 0.76 -10.74 9.06
C THR A 10 -0.15 -10.53 7.86
N VAL A 11 -1.47 -10.52 8.06
CA VAL A 11 -2.43 -10.25 6.98
C VAL A 11 -2.23 -8.86 6.39
N CYS A 12 -2.07 -7.84 7.23
CA CYS A 12 -1.81 -6.47 6.79
C CYS A 12 -0.47 -6.34 6.05
N MET A 13 0.58 -7.01 6.51
CA MET A 13 1.90 -7.01 5.86
C MET A 13 1.85 -7.66 4.49
N VAL A 14 1.32 -8.88 4.40
CA VAL A 14 1.23 -9.62 3.12
C VAL A 14 0.31 -8.88 2.15
N GLY A 15 -0.88 -8.48 2.61
CA GLY A 15 -1.82 -7.69 1.81
C GLY A 15 -1.24 -6.33 1.39
N GLY A 16 -0.47 -5.69 2.26
CA GLY A 16 0.25 -4.46 1.97
C GLY A 16 1.28 -4.64 0.85
N PHE A 17 2.11 -5.68 0.90
CA PHE A 17 3.05 -6.01 -0.17
C PHE A 17 2.35 -6.29 -1.50
N ILE A 18 1.26 -7.06 -1.49
CA ILE A 18 0.46 -7.33 -2.70
C ILE A 18 -0.07 -6.02 -3.29
N THR A 19 -0.52 -5.10 -2.43
CA THR A 19 -1.05 -3.79 -2.85
C THR A 19 0.05 -2.92 -3.47
N ILE A 20 1.26 -2.91 -2.90
CA ILE A 20 2.42 -2.20 -3.48
C ILE A 20 2.76 -2.76 -4.87
N ALA A 21 2.74 -4.09 -5.03
CA ALA A 21 2.98 -4.71 -6.32
C ALA A 21 1.89 -4.36 -7.34
N ALA A 22 0.61 -4.40 -6.95
CA ALA A 22 -0.50 -4.02 -7.80
C ALA A 22 -0.40 -2.56 -8.27
N TYR A 23 -0.07 -1.64 -7.36
CA TYR A 23 0.24 -0.25 -7.67
C TYR A 23 1.36 -0.13 -8.71
N TRP A 24 2.46 -0.82 -8.49
CA TRP A 24 3.61 -0.71 -9.37
C TRP A 24 3.29 -1.21 -10.79
N LEU A 25 2.63 -2.37 -10.89
CA LEU A 25 2.22 -2.96 -12.17
C LEU A 25 1.26 -2.02 -12.92
N ASP A 26 0.27 -1.46 -12.23
CA ASP A 26 -0.69 -0.54 -12.85
C ASP A 26 0.01 0.72 -13.41
N VAL A 27 0.97 1.28 -12.68
CA VAL A 27 1.82 2.38 -13.18
C VAL A 27 2.61 1.97 -14.44
N GLN A 28 3.07 0.72 -14.53
CA GLN A 28 3.76 0.20 -15.73
C GLN A 28 2.82 -0.14 -16.89
N ASP A 29 1.52 -0.35 -16.64
CA ASP A 29 0.56 -0.67 -17.69
C ASP A 29 -0.16 0.57 -18.25
N ARG A 30 -0.18 1.69 -17.50
CA ARG A 30 -0.83 2.96 -17.86
C ARG A 30 -0.32 3.60 -19.17
N PRO A 31 -1.07 3.52 -20.29
CA PRO A 31 -0.58 3.99 -21.59
C PRO A 31 -0.52 5.53 -21.72
N ASP A 32 -1.24 6.24 -20.85
CA ASP A 32 -1.28 7.72 -20.80
C ASP A 32 -0.03 8.35 -20.19
N LEU A 33 0.82 7.56 -19.52
CA LEU A 33 2.01 8.06 -18.84
C LEU A 33 3.25 8.01 -19.73
N THR A 34 3.96 9.13 -19.80
CA THR A 34 5.31 9.19 -20.36
C THR A 34 6.30 8.40 -19.47
N VAL A 35 7.44 7.97 -20.04
CA VAL A 35 8.49 7.25 -19.30
C VAL A 35 8.93 7.99 -18.05
N ARG A 36 9.09 9.32 -18.12
CA ARG A 36 9.47 10.14 -16.95
C ARG A 36 8.40 10.12 -15.86
N GLN A 37 7.13 10.18 -16.23
CA GLN A 37 6.03 10.09 -15.26
C GLN A 37 5.95 8.70 -14.63
N ARG A 38 6.16 7.62 -15.39
CA ARG A 38 6.21 6.24 -14.85
C ARG A 38 7.33 6.07 -13.83
N ILE A 39 8.50 6.63 -14.09
CA ILE A 39 9.61 6.63 -13.14
C ILE A 39 9.22 7.43 -11.88
N GLY A 40 8.64 8.63 -12.04
CA GLY A 40 8.18 9.45 -10.93
C GLY A 40 7.16 8.72 -10.04
N TRP A 41 6.15 8.09 -10.65
CA TRP A 41 5.18 7.27 -9.93
C TRP A 41 5.83 6.03 -9.29
N SER A 42 6.78 5.37 -9.96
CA SER A 42 7.51 4.24 -9.37
C SER A 42 8.28 4.64 -8.11
N LEU A 43 8.91 5.82 -8.11
CA LEU A 43 9.56 6.38 -6.92
C LEU A 43 8.58 6.69 -5.79
N GLY A 44 7.30 6.93 -6.13
CA GLY A 44 6.20 7.08 -5.17
C GLY A 44 6.03 5.90 -4.21
N ILE A 45 6.54 4.70 -4.53
CA ILE A 45 6.58 3.56 -3.61
C ILE A 45 7.34 3.89 -2.32
N VAL A 46 8.33 4.77 -2.34
CA VAL A 46 9.04 5.14 -1.10
C VAL A 46 8.11 5.77 -0.07
N LEU A 47 7.07 6.47 -0.56
CA LEU A 47 6.01 7.05 0.25
C LEU A 47 4.71 6.24 0.13
N PHE A 48 4.83 4.92 -0.04
CA PHE A 48 3.71 4.01 -0.26
C PHE A 48 2.52 4.17 0.71
N PRO A 49 2.68 4.48 2.02
CA PRO A 49 1.55 4.62 2.93
C PRO A 49 0.61 5.78 2.54
N ILE A 50 1.11 6.75 1.77
CA ILE A 50 0.39 7.96 1.37
C ILE A 50 0.09 7.92 -0.12
N VAL A 51 1.11 7.61 -0.93
CA VAL A 51 1.01 7.66 -2.39
C VAL A 51 0.05 6.61 -2.93
N ILE A 52 0.01 5.39 -2.37
CA ILE A 52 -0.87 4.33 -2.88
C ILE A 52 -2.35 4.67 -2.61
N PRO A 53 -2.77 5.07 -1.39
CA PRO A 53 -4.14 5.56 -1.18
C PRO A 53 -4.50 6.75 -2.07
N ALA A 54 -3.59 7.72 -2.21
CA ALA A 54 -3.82 8.87 -3.08
C ALA A 54 -3.98 8.44 -4.55
N TYR A 55 -3.16 7.52 -5.02
CA TYR A 55 -3.25 6.95 -6.37
C TYR A 55 -4.55 6.19 -6.59
N ALA A 56 -4.95 5.35 -5.63
CA ALA A 56 -6.17 4.57 -5.70
C ALA A 56 -7.43 5.46 -5.73
N LEU A 57 -7.45 6.54 -4.94
CA LEU A 57 -8.60 7.44 -4.81
C LEU A 57 -8.64 8.57 -5.85
N LEU A 58 -7.48 9.11 -6.22
CA LEU A 58 -7.35 10.34 -7.01
C LEU A 58 -6.65 10.11 -8.35
N GLY A 59 -5.84 9.06 -8.48
CA GLY A 59 -4.97 8.81 -9.63
C GLY A 59 -5.70 8.32 -10.89
N GLY A 60 -7.00 8.03 -10.81
CA GLY A 60 -7.83 7.63 -11.95
C GLY A 60 -7.64 6.22 -12.56
N PRO A 61 -6.99 5.22 -11.92
CA PRO A 61 -6.86 3.88 -12.52
C PRO A 61 -8.14 3.04 -12.46
N GLY A 62 -9.19 3.51 -11.80
CA GLY A 62 -10.48 2.80 -11.73
C GLY A 62 -10.40 1.48 -10.95
N TRP A 63 -9.60 1.44 -9.87
CA TRP A 63 -9.42 0.23 -9.07
C TRP A 63 -10.76 -0.34 -8.58
N PRO A 64 -10.95 -1.67 -8.63
CA PRO A 64 -12.13 -2.31 -8.06
C PRO A 64 -12.16 -2.10 -6.54
N ARG A 65 -13.37 -2.08 -5.96
CA ARG A 65 -13.60 -1.80 -4.53
C ARG A 65 -12.66 -2.55 -3.57
N PRO A 66 -12.35 -3.84 -3.76
CA PRO A 66 -11.42 -4.54 -2.87
C PRO A 66 -10.02 -3.92 -2.85
N LEU A 67 -9.51 -3.47 -3.99
CA LEU A 67 -8.20 -2.82 -4.10
C LEU A 67 -8.22 -1.40 -3.52
N LEU A 68 -9.34 -0.67 -3.60
CA LEU A 68 -9.50 0.62 -2.93
C LEU A 68 -9.38 0.50 -1.42
N VAL A 69 -10.00 -0.53 -0.83
CA VAL A 69 -9.86 -0.81 0.62
C VAL A 69 -8.45 -1.32 0.91
N GLY A 70 -7.92 -2.20 0.06
CA GLY A 70 -6.56 -2.74 0.15
C GLY A 70 -5.46 -1.68 0.10
N ALA A 71 -5.69 -0.56 -0.58
CA ALA A 71 -4.77 0.56 -0.72
C ALA A 71 -4.21 1.08 0.62
N PHE A 72 -4.97 0.91 1.71
CA PHE A 72 -4.60 1.33 3.06
C PHE A 72 -3.85 0.27 3.87
N LEU A 73 -3.86 -1.01 3.46
CA LEU A 73 -3.16 -2.09 4.16
C LEU A 73 -1.67 -1.81 4.40
N PRO A 74 -0.92 -1.24 3.44
CA PRO A 74 0.47 -0.88 3.70
C PRO A 74 0.62 0.14 4.85
N ALA A 75 -0.26 1.15 4.93
CA ALA A 75 -0.23 2.15 5.98
C ALA A 75 -0.59 1.56 7.35
N VAL A 76 -1.60 0.68 7.38
CA VAL A 76 -1.98 -0.06 8.59
C VAL A 76 -0.85 -0.97 9.06
N ALA A 77 -0.21 -1.70 8.14
CA ALA A 77 0.92 -2.56 8.46
C ALA A 77 2.09 -1.78 9.07
N LEU A 78 2.40 -0.60 8.51
CA LEU A 78 3.44 0.28 9.04
C LEU A 78 3.09 0.81 10.44
N ALA A 79 1.84 1.22 10.67
CA ALA A 79 1.38 1.68 11.98
C ALA A 79 1.46 0.55 13.03
N MET A 80 1.06 -0.67 12.67
CA MET A 80 1.17 -1.84 13.54
C MET A 80 2.64 -2.18 13.85
N ALA A 81 3.53 -2.14 12.86
CA ALA A 81 4.96 -2.36 13.06
C ALA A 81 5.54 -1.34 14.06
N GLY A 82 5.19 -0.06 13.92
CA GLY A 82 5.60 0.99 14.87
C GLY A 82 5.05 0.76 16.28
N GLY A 83 3.78 0.36 16.40
CA GLY A 83 3.16 0.02 17.70
C GLY A 83 3.81 -1.19 18.38
N LEU A 84 4.20 -2.21 17.61
CA LEU A 84 4.96 -3.36 18.13
C LEU A 84 6.39 -2.96 18.55
N ALA A 85 7.07 -2.16 17.73
CA ALA A 85 8.45 -1.73 18.01
C ALA A 85 8.57 -0.83 19.25
N THR A 86 7.53 -0.04 19.54
CA THR A 86 7.48 0.86 20.69
C THR A 86 6.90 0.21 21.95
N GLY A 87 6.43 -1.04 21.85
CA GLY A 87 5.82 -1.78 22.94
C GLY A 87 4.37 -1.40 23.26
N PHE A 88 3.74 -0.54 22.45
CA PHE A 88 2.34 -0.12 22.61
C PHE A 88 1.35 -1.25 22.30
N LEU A 89 1.73 -2.24 21.48
CA LEU A 89 0.88 -3.37 21.06
C LEU A 89 1.34 -4.73 21.65
N SER A 90 2.14 -4.75 22.72
CA SER A 90 2.72 -5.96 23.35
C SER A 90 1.77 -6.71 24.27
#